data_AF-A0A317NAJ7-F1
#
_entry.id   AF-A0A317NAJ7-F1
#
_cell.length_a   1.000
_cell.length_b   1.000
_cell.length_c   1.000
_cell.angle_alpha   90.00
_cell.angle_beta   90.00
_cell.angle_gamma   90.00
#
_symmetry.space_group_name_H-M   'P 1'
#
loop_
_entity.id
_entity.type
_entity.pdbx_description
1 polymer ?
#
loop_
_entity_poly.entity_id
_entity_poly.type
_entity_poly.pdbx_seq_one_letter_code
_entity_poly.pdbx_strand_id
1 'polypeptide(L)'
;MVDDVEKRWTNGRAGRQAARYLVAVVVAAALVAATTAIWAGGRSACADAPTTLCDGPAKAAVLLAPAVILLLGGLGAFVRTYLAWRRGQSWPLWQGAGWFLFLLMTVYLGVGAGAAA
;
A
#
# COMPACT_ATOMS: atom_id res chain seq x y z
N MET A 1 16.07 35.97 -10.64
CA MET A 1 16.53 34.58 -10.64
C MET A 1 15.59 33.81 -9.74
N VAL A 2 14.61 33.11 -10.30
CA VAL A 2 13.87 32.10 -9.53
C VAL A 2 14.82 30.92 -9.43
N ASP A 3 15.10 30.44 -8.22
CA ASP A 3 15.88 29.21 -8.03
C ASP A 3 15.07 28.04 -8.61
N ASP A 4 15.31 27.72 -9.88
CA ASP A 4 14.76 26.54 -10.52
C ASP A 4 15.29 25.30 -9.80
N VAL A 5 14.48 24.80 -8.86
CA VAL A 5 14.56 23.47 -8.22
C VAL A 5 14.67 22.33 -9.26
N GLU A 6 14.50 22.64 -10.53
CA GLU A 6 14.17 21.75 -11.62
C GLU A 6 15.32 20.85 -12.13
N LYS A 7 16.57 20.95 -11.63
CA LYS A 7 17.70 20.19 -12.23
C LYS A 7 18.66 19.43 -11.30
N ARG A 8 18.31 19.16 -10.04
CA ARG A 8 19.02 18.16 -9.22
C ARG A 8 18.11 17.04 -8.71
N TRP A 9 17.31 16.47 -9.60
CA TRP A 9 16.62 15.17 -9.38
C TRP A 9 17.60 13.98 -9.32
N THR A 10 18.88 14.21 -9.61
CA THR A 10 19.95 13.22 -9.63
C THR A 10 20.52 12.87 -8.25
N ASN A 11 19.86 13.26 -7.15
CA ASN A 11 20.12 12.63 -5.86
C ASN A 11 19.49 11.22 -5.85
N GLY A 12 20.13 10.27 -6.53
CA GLY A 12 19.70 8.87 -6.61
C GLY A 12 19.49 8.22 -5.22
N ARG A 13 20.03 8.80 -4.15
CA ARG A 13 19.77 8.36 -2.77
C ARG A 13 18.33 8.62 -2.33
N ALA A 14 17.76 9.78 -2.61
CA ALA A 14 16.38 10.11 -2.23
C ALA A 14 15.37 9.29 -3.03
N GLY A 15 15.62 9.12 -4.34
CA GLY A 15 14.84 8.21 -5.19
C GLY A 15 14.90 6.76 -4.72
N ARG A 16 16.10 6.24 -4.40
CA ARG A 16 16.24 4.88 -3.84
C ARG A 16 15.55 4.72 -2.49
N GLN A 17 15.52 5.75 -1.65
CA GLN A 17 14.82 5.70 -0.37
C GLN A 17 13.30 5.66 -0.54
N ALA A 18 12.75 6.51 -1.41
CA ALA A 18 11.32 6.48 -1.74
C ALA A 18 10.92 5.14 -2.38
N ALA A 19 11.73 4.62 -3.31
CA ALA A 19 11.50 3.32 -3.93
C ALA A 19 11.58 2.16 -2.91
N ARG A 20 12.59 2.14 -2.03
CA ARG A 20 12.68 1.13 -0.96
C ARG A 20 11.50 1.19 -0.01
N TYR A 21 11.05 2.39 0.35
CA TYR A 21 9.86 2.57 1.19
C TYR A 21 8.62 2.01 0.51
N LEU A 22 8.41 2.38 -0.76
CA LEU A 22 7.30 1.89 -1.58
C LEU A 22 7.29 0.36 -1.64
N VAL A 23 8.42 -0.23 -2.03
CA VAL A 23 8.59 -1.69 -2.13
C VAL A 23 8.35 -2.35 -0.78
N ALA A 24 8.89 -1.82 0.31
CA ALA A 24 8.69 -2.38 1.65
C ALA A 24 7.21 -2.41 2.05
N VAL A 25 6.46 -1.33 1.79
CA VAL A 25 5.01 -1.28 2.08
C VAL A 25 4.24 -2.27 1.20
N VAL A 26 4.55 -2.34 -0.10
CA VAL A 26 3.89 -3.26 -1.02
C VAL A 26 4.16 -4.72 -0.62
N VAL A 27 5.41 -5.05 -0.29
CA VAL A 27 5.77 -6.39 0.20
C VAL A 27 5.05 -6.71 1.50
N ALA A 28 4.99 -5.77 2.45
CA ALA A 28 4.25 -5.96 3.69
C ALA A 28 2.76 -6.22 3.45
N ALA A 29 2.12 -5.44 2.57
CA ALA A 29 0.72 -5.64 2.20
C ALA A 29 0.50 -7.00 1.51
N ALA A 30 1.41 -7.41 0.62
CA ALA A 30 1.34 -8.71 -0.06
C ALA A 30 1.50 -9.89 0.93
N LEU A 31 2.42 -9.78 1.89
CA LEU A 31 2.59 -10.78 2.95
C LEU A 31 1.34 -10.88 3.82
N VAL A 32 0.76 -9.74 4.23
CA VAL A 32 -0.50 -9.72 4.98
C VAL A 32 -1.61 -10.37 4.17
N ALA A 33 -1.76 -10.01 2.89
CA ALA A 33 -2.76 -10.62 2.01
C ALA A 33 -2.61 -12.14 1.93
N ALA A 34 -1.38 -12.63 1.69
CA ALA A 34 -1.09 -14.06 1.63
C ALA A 34 -1.42 -14.77 2.94
N THR A 35 -0.98 -14.23 4.09
CA THR A 35 -1.26 -14.83 5.40
C THR A 35 -2.75 -14.89 5.70
N THR A 36 -3.52 -13.82 5.43
CA THR A 36 -4.97 -13.81 5.62
C THR A 36 -5.70 -14.76 4.68
N ALA A 37 -5.24 -14.91 3.43
CA ALA A 37 -5.84 -15.83 2.46
C ALA A 37 -5.58 -17.30 2.82
N ILE A 38 -4.34 -17.63 3.23
CA ILE A 38 -3.98 -18.98 3.69
C ILE A 38 -4.78 -19.33 4.95
N TRP A 39 -4.87 -18.40 5.91
CA TRP A 39 -5.66 -18.58 7.11
C TRP A 39 -7.15 -18.79 6.81
N ALA A 40 -7.73 -17.98 5.91
CA ALA A 40 -9.13 -18.10 5.51
C ALA A 40 -9.41 -19.44 4.82
N GLY A 41 -8.53 -19.89 3.93
CA GLY A 41 -8.66 -21.17 3.22
C GLY A 41 -8.49 -22.40 4.10
N GLY A 42 -7.75 -22.29 5.22
CA GLY A 42 -7.57 -23.38 6.18
C GLY A 42 -8.68 -23.53 7.21
N ARG A 43 -9.74 -22.69 7.19
CA ARG A 43 -10.82 -22.78 8.18
C ARG A 43 -11.81 -23.89 7.84
N SER A 44 -12.02 -24.79 8.80
CA SER A 44 -13.07 -25.82 8.75
C SER A 44 -14.49 -25.27 8.64
N ALA A 45 -14.72 -24.03 9.10
CA ALA A 45 -15.99 -23.33 8.94
C ALA A 45 -16.39 -23.09 7.48
N CYS A 46 -15.44 -23.15 6.53
CA CYS A 46 -15.68 -23.05 5.09
C CYS A 46 -15.48 -24.38 4.35
N ALA A 47 -15.42 -25.53 5.05
CA ALA A 47 -15.09 -26.82 4.41
C ALA A 47 -16.09 -27.23 3.31
N ASP A 48 -17.36 -26.89 3.48
CA ASP A 48 -18.45 -27.20 2.53
C ASP A 48 -18.79 -26.02 1.60
N ALA A 49 -18.08 -24.88 1.73
CA ALA A 49 -18.38 -23.68 0.96
C ALA A 49 -17.64 -23.69 -0.40
N PRO A 50 -18.27 -23.19 -1.47
CA PRO A 50 -17.63 -23.11 -2.79
C PRO A 50 -16.51 -22.06 -2.86
N THR A 51 -16.41 -21.17 -1.86
CA THR A 51 -15.42 -20.09 -1.81
C THR A 51 -14.73 -20.03 -0.46
N THR A 52 -13.46 -19.60 -0.46
CA THR A 52 -12.67 -19.38 0.76
C THR A 52 -13.11 -18.15 1.56
N LEU A 53 -13.90 -17.27 0.94
CA LEU A 53 -14.50 -16.07 1.53
C LEU A 53 -15.93 -16.34 2.00
N CYS A 54 -16.13 -17.40 2.78
CA CYS A 54 -17.47 -17.90 3.12
C CYS A 54 -18.19 -17.07 4.19
N ASP A 55 -17.47 -16.31 5.03
CA ASP A 55 -18.05 -15.53 6.13
C ASP A 55 -17.53 -14.09 6.23
N GLY A 56 -18.24 -13.28 7.02
CA GLY A 56 -17.91 -11.88 7.26
C GLY A 56 -16.48 -11.67 7.78
N PRO A 57 -16.01 -12.43 8.80
CA PRO A 57 -14.64 -12.33 9.30
C PRO A 57 -13.57 -12.63 8.26
N ALA A 58 -13.70 -13.68 7.44
CA ALA A 58 -12.73 -13.98 6.39
C ALA A 58 -12.72 -12.88 5.32
N LYS A 59 -13.90 -12.41 4.89
CA LYS A 59 -14.00 -11.27 3.96
C LYS A 59 -13.34 -10.01 4.53
N ALA A 60 -13.64 -9.67 5.78
CA ALA A 60 -13.06 -8.50 6.43
C ALA A 60 -11.54 -8.63 6.60
N ALA A 61 -11.04 -9.78 7.05
CA ALA A 61 -9.61 -9.99 7.24
C ALA A 61 -8.83 -9.91 5.92
N VAL A 62 -9.31 -10.61 4.89
CA VAL A 62 -8.66 -10.62 3.58
C VAL A 62 -8.71 -9.25 2.93
N LEU A 63 -9.87 -8.56 2.91
CA LEU A 63 -10.01 -7.29 2.21
C LEU A 63 -9.45 -6.09 2.99
N LEU A 64 -9.66 -6.02 4.30
CA LEU A 64 -9.32 -4.82 5.06
C LEU A 64 -7.87 -4.82 5.54
N ALA A 65 -7.29 -5.97 5.90
CA ALA A 65 -5.95 -5.98 6.48
C ALA A 65 -4.87 -5.45 5.52
N PRO A 66 -4.79 -5.90 4.24
CA PRO A 66 -3.83 -5.35 3.29
C PRO A 66 -4.14 -3.90 2.92
N ALA A 67 -5.43 -3.55 2.82
CA ALA A 67 -5.87 -2.19 2.52
C ALA A 67 -5.43 -1.19 3.60
N VAL A 68 -5.53 -1.56 4.88
CA VAL A 68 -5.05 -0.73 6.01
C VAL A 68 -3.53 -0.53 5.93
N ILE A 69 -2.76 -1.56 5.58
CA ILE A 69 -1.30 -1.41 5.40
C ILE A 69 -0.98 -0.41 4.28
N LEU A 70 -1.67 -0.51 3.14
CA LEU A 70 -1.49 0.41 2.02
C LEU A 70 -1.93 1.85 2.38
N LEU A 71 -3.02 2.00 3.13
CA LEU A 71 -3.52 3.29 3.62
C LEU A 71 -2.50 3.96 4.54
N LEU A 72 -2.02 3.23 5.56
CA LEU A 72 -1.03 3.74 6.51
C LEU A 72 0.31 4.04 5.82
N GLY A 73 0.70 3.22 4.84
CA GLY A 73 1.87 3.47 3.99
C GLY A 73 1.71 4.74 3.15
N GLY A 74 0.54 4.97 2.55
CA GLY A 74 0.24 6.19 1.80
C GLY A 74 0.29 7.44 2.70
N LEU A 75 -0.36 7.39 3.87
CA LEU A 75 -0.28 8.44 4.89
C LEU A 75 1.17 8.72 5.31
N GLY A 76 1.94 7.67 5.59
CA GLY A 76 3.36 7.77 5.93
C GLY A 76 4.20 8.42 4.83
N ALA A 77 3.90 8.13 3.56
CA ALA A 77 4.53 8.79 2.42
C ALA A 77 4.18 10.29 2.37
N PHE A 78 2.92 10.68 2.60
CA PHE A 78 2.54 12.10 2.64
C PHE A 78 3.17 12.86 3.82
N VAL A 79 3.26 12.24 5.00
CA VAL A 79 4.01 12.80 6.13
C VAL A 79 5.47 13.03 5.75
N ARG A 80 6.10 12.07 5.05
CA ARG A 80 7.47 12.23 4.54
C ARG A 80 7.58 13.30 3.48
N THR A 81 6.59 13.47 2.60
CA THR A 81 6.52 14.59 1.65
C THR A 81 6.56 15.93 2.38
N TYR A 82 5.75 16.09 3.42
CA TYR A 82 5.72 17.31 4.24
C TYR A 82 7.06 17.56 4.94
N LEU A 83 7.65 16.52 5.53
CA LEU A 83 8.96 16.62 6.19
C LEU A 83 10.09 16.93 5.19
N ALA A 84 10.05 16.37 3.98
CA ALA A 84 11.02 16.64 2.93
C ALA A 84 10.90 18.09 2.44
N TRP A 85 9.68 18.57 2.23
CA TRP A 85 9.41 19.96 1.87
C TRP A 85 9.94 20.94 2.93
N ARG A 86 9.64 20.68 4.21
CA ARG A 86 10.15 21.45 5.36
C ARG A 86 11.68 21.49 5.45
N ARG A 87 12.37 20.49 4.90
CA ARG A 87 13.84 20.34 4.92
C ARG A 87 14.52 20.74 3.61
N GLY A 88 13.79 21.31 2.65
CA GLY A 88 14.31 21.67 1.33
C GLY A 88 14.80 20.46 0.51
N GLN A 89 14.30 19.25 0.81
CA GLN A 89 14.64 18.01 0.11
C GLN A 89 13.66 17.75 -1.04
N SER A 90 14.00 16.78 -1.91
CA SER A 90 13.14 16.36 -3.03
C SER A 90 11.84 15.73 -2.52
N TRP A 91 10.75 16.49 -2.52
CA TRP A 91 9.42 16.08 -2.02
C TRP A 91 8.52 15.39 -3.06
N PRO A 92 8.57 15.67 -4.38
CA PRO A 92 7.58 15.08 -5.31
C PRO A 92 7.64 13.56 -5.42
N LEU A 93 8.82 12.97 -5.23
CA LEU A 93 8.99 11.51 -5.20
C LEU A 93 8.19 10.85 -4.06
N TRP A 94 8.16 11.48 -2.88
CA TRP A 94 7.37 10.99 -1.75
C TRP A 94 5.87 11.17 -1.98
N GLN A 95 5.47 12.23 -2.67
CA GLN A 95 4.09 12.46 -3.05
C GLN A 95 3.59 11.42 -4.05
N GLY A 96 4.39 11.11 -5.08
CA GLY A 96 4.09 10.06 -6.04
C GLY A 96 3.95 8.69 -5.38
N ALA A 97 4.82 8.37 -4.42
CA ALA A 97 4.72 7.14 -3.64
C ALA A 97 3.40 7.06 -2.83
N GLY A 98 2.99 8.16 -2.20
CA GLY A 98 1.72 8.22 -1.47
C GLY A 98 0.51 7.97 -2.36
N TRP A 99 0.44 8.64 -3.51
CA TRP A 99 -0.63 8.44 -4.48
C TRP A 99 -0.65 7.04 -5.07
N PHE A 100 0.52 6.47 -5.37
CA PHE A 100 0.61 5.10 -5.87
C PHE A 100 0.06 4.09 -4.85
N LEU A 101 0.40 4.22 -3.57
CA LEU A 101 -0.10 3.32 -2.53
C LEU A 101 -1.62 3.43 -2.33
N PHE A 102 -2.17 4.63 -2.44
CA PHE A 102 -3.62 4.84 -2.41
C PHE A 102 -4.33 4.26 -3.64
N LEU A 103 -3.78 4.46 -4.83
CA LEU A 103 -4.30 3.84 -6.04
C LEU A 103 -4.28 2.31 -5.93
N LEU A 104 -3.17 1.75 -5.43
CA LEU A 104 -3.04 0.31 -5.21
C LEU A 104 -4.07 -0.19 -4.18
N MET A 105 -4.32 0.56 -3.11
CA MET A 105 -5.38 0.24 -2.13
C MET A 105 -6.76 0.21 -2.78
N THR A 106 -7.11 1.23 -3.56
CA THR A 106 -8.42 1.31 -4.23
C THR A 106 -8.60 0.18 -5.24
N VAL A 107 -7.56 -0.13 -6.03
CA VAL A 107 -7.56 -1.27 -6.96
C VAL A 107 -7.71 -2.58 -6.20
N TYR A 108 -6.96 -2.76 -5.11
CA TYR A 108 -7.03 -3.96 -4.27
C TYR A 108 -8.45 -4.18 -3.71
N LEU A 109 -9.05 -3.14 -3.14
CA LEU A 109 -10.41 -3.21 -2.61
C LEU A 109 -11.45 -3.41 -3.71
N GLY A 110 -11.31 -2.75 -4.86
CA GLY A 110 -12.25 -2.90 -5.98
C GLY A 110 -12.25 -4.31 -6.56
N VAL A 111 -11.07 -4.87 -6.79
CA VAL A 111 -10.91 -6.26 -7.28
C VAL A 111 -11.37 -7.25 -6.20
N GLY A 112 -10.95 -7.05 -4.95
CA GLY A 112 -11.30 -7.94 -3.85
C GLY A 112 -12.79 -7.94 -3.53
N ALA A 113 -13.44 -6.78 -3.56
CA ALA A 113 -14.88 -6.68 -3.36
C ALA A 113 -15.66 -7.35 -4.50
N GLY A 114 -15.22 -7.18 -5.75
CA GLY A 114 -15.82 -7.89 -6.89
C GLY A 114 -15.66 -9.40 -6.81
N ALA A 115 -14.55 -9.90 -6.28
CA ALA A 115 -14.32 -11.33 -6.06
C ALA A 115 -15.06 -11.90 -4.83
N ALA A 116 -15.52 -11.05 -3.91
CA ALA A 116 -16.22 -11.42 -2.68
C ALA A 116 -17.76 -11.27 -2.76
N ALA A 117 -18.27 -10.68 -3.84
CA ALA A 117 -19.69 -10.53 -4.17
C ALA A 117 -20.23 -11.81 -4.80
#